data_AF-A0A0K1EDH7-F1
#
_entry.id   AF-A0A0K1EDH7-F1
#
_cell.length_a   1.000
_cell.length_b   1.000
_cell.length_c   1.000
_cell.angle_alpha   90.00
_cell.angle_beta   90.00
_cell.angle_gamma   90.00
#
_symmetry.space_group_name_H-M   'P 1'
#
loop_
_entity.id
_entity.type
_entity.pdbx_description
1 polymer ?
#
loop_
_entity_poly.entity_id
_entity_poly.type
_entity_poly.pdbx_seq_one_letter_code
_entity_poly.pdbx_strand_id
1 'polypeptide(L)'
;MLVECKFCGAPLDVGDTDSMVKCRYCDKTSQVRSLRTVMQQTPQGWAPPPRWMPPAHLHHPASQPLQYHVTTVSSSAPRLLLLLLPVVITMVIAISIGVALTRSGQLDIPGLRTGVAPEKLLALTMRETPTELARLLDAKPDAHGFLLVPVAHDAVASVTFGWKKASPDRVETISLHMRKPEQHDAAIRKQLTEIFGRRYEPPMFLWEYTSMHWLPEAQVLNINVPASLPIYGDNPFREEQLAALWSVAKVLAFQQRTPVDPALLRDALGTGYPLATLATLDPQTSVDQSATAMKALFKGTYPKLHIDMDYAVALAHPLYGEAIVSWDNKRSGVLKHVRLTPPPRKQKFPDPSVLVACATTMLGPPQNVSEGNALRGDQKTYRFRVASGGSVDVFEAMVTVQLAHASKSPMSTADFQRLLRGFDACGKTSG
;
A
#
# COMPACT_ATOMS: atom_id res chain seq x y z
N MET A 1 17.40 -5.76 30.20
CA MET A 1 17.86 -4.86 31.27
C MET A 1 16.92 -3.66 31.38
N LEU A 2 16.81 -3.02 32.55
CA LEU A 2 16.03 -1.79 32.72
C LEU A 2 16.94 -0.56 32.70
N VAL A 3 16.66 0.38 31.82
CA VAL A 3 17.37 1.66 31.69
C VAL A 3 16.44 2.85 31.90
N GLU A 4 16.96 3.97 32.37
CA GLU A 4 16.21 5.20 32.65
C GLU A 4 16.18 6.12 31.42
N CYS A 5 15.00 6.56 30.99
CA CYS A 5 14.89 7.56 29.93
C CYS A 5 15.49 8.90 30.38
N LYS A 6 16.52 9.39 29.68
CA LYS A 6 17.18 10.67 30.00
C LYS A 6 16.30 11.92 29.93
N PHE A 7 15.12 11.82 29.32
CA PHE A 7 14.20 12.94 29.17
C PHE A 7 13.17 12.97 30.30
N CYS A 8 12.44 11.86 30.52
CA CYS A 8 11.33 11.83 31.47
C CYS A 8 11.54 10.93 32.70
N GLY A 9 12.67 10.24 32.79
CA GLY A 9 13.00 9.34 33.90
C GLY A 9 12.30 7.99 33.85
N ALA A 10 11.50 7.70 32.81
CA ALA A 10 10.72 6.48 32.74
C ALA A 10 11.63 5.23 32.58
N PRO A 11 11.31 4.11 33.26
CA PRO A 11 12.03 2.86 33.09
C PRO A 11 11.68 2.24 31.73
N LEU A 12 12.71 1.85 30.98
CA LEU A 12 12.63 1.23 29.66
C LEU A 12 13.25 -0.15 29.76
N ASP A 13 12.51 -1.17 29.33
CA ASP A 13 13.04 -2.52 29.16
C ASP A 13 13.66 -2.65 27.77
N VAL A 14 14.95 -2.98 27.76
CA VAL A 14 15.75 -3.11 26.54
C VAL A 14 16.48 -4.44 26.54
N GLY A 15 16.60 -5.06 25.36
CA GLY A 15 17.40 -6.25 25.17
C GLY A 15 18.90 -5.92 25.18
N ASP A 16 19.73 -6.92 25.46
CA ASP A 16 21.19 -6.76 25.56
C ASP A 16 21.84 -6.37 24.22
N THR A 17 21.13 -6.57 23.11
CA THR A 17 21.57 -6.23 21.75
C THR A 17 21.04 -4.89 21.23
N ASP A 18 20.19 -4.19 21.99
CA ASP A 18 19.55 -2.96 21.53
C ASP A 18 20.52 -1.77 21.58
N SER A 19 20.77 -1.13 20.44
CA SER A 19 21.61 0.08 20.38
C SER A 19 20.82 1.38 20.61
N MET A 20 19.52 1.35 20.34
CA MET A 20 18.59 2.49 20.38
C MET A 20 17.28 2.08 21.06
N VAL A 21 16.72 2.96 21.88
CA VAL A 21 15.41 2.75 22.49
C VAL A 21 14.56 4.01 22.39
N LYS A 22 13.28 3.84 22.04
CA LYS A 22 12.28 4.90 22.04
C LYS A 22 11.46 4.83 23.33
N CYS A 23 11.40 5.93 24.09
CA CYS A 23 10.58 6.01 25.29
C CYS A 23 9.09 6.07 24.92
N ARG A 24 8.28 5.15 25.45
CA ARG A 24 6.82 5.10 25.19
C ARG A 24 6.00 6.17 25.94
N TYR A 25 6.63 6.91 26.84
CA TYR A 25 5.98 7.95 27.64
C TYR A 25 6.19 9.36 27.08
N CYS A 26 7.35 9.65 26.46
CA CYS A 26 7.66 10.98 25.91
C CYS A 26 8.07 10.98 24.42
N ASP A 27 8.00 9.82 23.76
CA ASP A 27 8.33 9.60 22.34
C ASP A 27 9.77 9.92 21.89
N LYS A 28 10.68 10.26 22.82
CA LYS A 28 12.08 10.52 22.48
C LYS A 28 12.88 9.22 22.34
N THR A 29 13.70 9.17 21.30
CA THR A 29 14.67 8.08 21.06
C THR A 29 16.03 8.43 21.67
N SER A 30 16.69 7.46 22.29
CA SER A 30 18.03 7.59 22.87
C SER A 30 18.91 6.39 22.56
N GLN A 31 20.23 6.59 22.53
CA GLN A 31 21.19 5.50 22.46
C GLN A 31 21.22 4.78 23.81
N VAL A 32 21.04 3.45 23.83
CA VAL A 32 20.94 2.65 25.07
C VAL A 32 22.18 2.82 25.95
N ARG A 33 23.38 2.83 25.35
CA ARG A 33 24.67 3.08 26.04
C ARG A 33 24.79 4.44 26.74
N SER A 34 23.94 5.41 26.38
CA SER A 34 23.93 6.75 26.98
C SER A 34 22.91 6.90 28.11
N LEU A 35 22.15 5.84 28.39
CA LEU A 35 21.13 5.82 29.43
C LEU A 35 21.68 5.21 30.72
N ARG A 36 21.14 5.63 31.85
CA ARG A 36 21.48 5.07 33.16
C ARG A 36 20.82 3.71 33.32
N THR A 37 21.60 2.67 33.58
CA THR A 37 21.06 1.35 33.94
C THR A 37 20.46 1.41 35.35
N VAL A 38 19.19 1.06 35.46
CA VAL A 38 18.44 0.96 36.73
C VAL A 38 18.54 -0.46 37.29
N MET A 39 18.45 -1.46 36.41
CA MET A 39 18.64 -2.87 36.77
C MET A 39 19.33 -3.62 35.63
N GLN A 40 20.37 -4.38 35.96
CA GLN A 40 21.12 -5.20 35.00
C GLN A 40 20.24 -6.32 34.40
N GLN A 41 19.35 -6.89 35.20
CA GLN A 41 18.41 -7.92 34.76
C GLN A 41 16.98 -7.48 35.08
N THR A 42 16.09 -7.59 34.08
CA THR A 42 14.67 -7.25 34.24
C THR A 42 14.01 -8.32 35.12
N PRO A 43 13.37 -7.96 36.26
CA PRO A 43 12.72 -8.93 37.14
C PRO A 43 11.63 -9.73 36.42
N GLN A 44 11.47 -11.01 36.79
CA GLN A 44 10.40 -11.85 36.22
C GLN A 44 9.03 -11.26 36.57
N GLY A 45 8.19 -11.06 35.54
CA GLY A 45 6.86 -10.46 35.70
C GLY A 45 6.85 -8.93 35.77
N TRP A 46 7.98 -8.26 35.54
CA TRP A 46 8.00 -6.81 35.42
C TRP A 46 7.13 -6.35 34.25
N ALA A 47 6.30 -5.33 34.51
CA ALA A 47 5.52 -4.64 33.50
C ALA A 47 5.69 -3.13 33.70
N PRO A 48 5.81 -2.34 32.61
CA PRO A 48 5.90 -0.90 32.72
C PRO A 48 4.60 -0.33 33.31
N PRO A 49 4.67 0.69 34.18
CA PRO A 49 3.47 1.31 34.74
C PRO A 49 2.61 1.98 33.63
N PRO A 50 1.28 1.92 33.71
CA PRO A 50 0.40 2.51 32.69
C PRO A 50 0.46 4.04 32.63
N ARG A 51 0.93 4.69 33.70
CA ARG A 51 1.19 6.13 33.78
C ARG A 51 2.53 6.35 34.46
N TRP A 52 3.28 7.33 33.99
CA TRP A 52 4.58 7.69 34.57
C TRP A 52 4.59 9.15 34.98
N MET A 53 4.99 9.42 36.23
CA MET A 53 5.20 10.77 36.73
C MET A 53 6.71 11.03 36.82
N PRO A 54 7.24 12.03 36.09
CA PRO A 54 8.67 12.33 36.13
C PRO A 54 9.13 12.70 37.55
N PRO A 55 10.33 12.24 37.97
CA PRO A 55 10.97 12.74 39.18
C PRO A 55 11.15 14.26 39.16
N ALA A 56 11.00 14.92 40.32
CA ALA A 56 11.01 16.38 40.44
C ALA A 56 12.30 17.08 39.95
N HIS A 57 13.41 16.34 39.86
CA HIS A 57 14.70 16.86 39.39
C HIS A 57 14.84 16.88 37.86
N LEU A 58 13.90 16.30 37.11
CA LEU A 58 13.91 16.34 35.65
C LEU A 58 13.08 17.52 35.16
N HIS A 59 13.71 18.44 34.44
CA HIS A 59 13.10 19.66 33.87
C HIS A 59 12.18 19.38 32.68
N HIS A 60 11.35 18.34 32.74
CA HIS A 60 10.29 18.16 31.77
C HIS A 60 9.06 18.95 32.23
N PRO A 61 8.45 19.81 31.40
CA PRO A 61 7.38 20.74 31.80
C PRO A 61 6.04 20.07 32.16
N ALA A 62 6.01 18.76 32.41
CA ALA A 62 4.79 18.01 32.64
C ALA A 62 4.56 17.79 34.14
N SER A 63 3.75 18.65 34.77
CA SER A 63 3.02 18.33 36.00
C SER A 63 1.91 17.28 35.78
N GLN A 64 1.75 16.80 34.54
CA GLN A 64 0.78 15.81 34.14
C GLN A 64 1.43 14.43 34.02
N PRO A 65 0.77 13.35 34.48
CA PRO A 65 1.25 11.98 34.26
C PRO A 65 1.38 11.70 32.77
N LEU A 66 2.57 11.25 32.35
CA LEU A 66 2.79 10.76 31.00
C LEU A 66 1.99 9.47 30.80
N GLN A 67 1.23 9.41 29.71
CA GLN A 67 0.45 8.22 29.39
C GLN A 67 1.32 7.21 28.67
N TYR A 68 1.21 5.94 29.07
CA TYR A 68 1.83 4.85 28.35
C TYR A 68 1.13 4.68 27.00
N HIS A 69 1.82 5.05 25.92
CA HIS A 69 1.34 4.71 24.59
C HIS A 69 1.51 3.21 24.39
N VAL A 70 0.41 2.47 24.57
CA VAL A 70 0.37 1.07 24.18
C VAL A 70 0.69 1.06 22.69
N THR A 71 1.86 0.52 22.31
CA THR A 71 2.05 0.09 20.93
C THR A 71 1.10 -1.08 20.79
N THR A 72 -0.09 -0.79 20.28
CA THR A 72 -1.04 -1.78 19.82
C THR A 72 -0.29 -2.71 18.89
N VAL A 73 0.01 -3.91 19.40
CA VAL A 73 0.57 -5.00 18.62
C VAL A 73 -0.36 -5.22 17.44
N SER A 74 0.18 -5.02 16.24
CA SER A 74 -0.35 -5.54 14.97
C SER A 74 -1.87 -5.40 14.78
N SER A 75 -2.41 -4.18 14.92
CA SER A 75 -3.55 -3.82 14.07
C SER A 75 -3.00 -3.25 12.77
N SER A 76 -3.56 -3.65 11.64
CA SER A 76 -3.24 -3.22 10.28
C SER A 76 -3.49 -1.72 10.00
N ALA A 77 -3.64 -0.90 11.05
CA ALA A 77 -3.97 0.52 10.98
C ALA A 77 -2.79 1.51 10.75
N PRO A 78 -1.50 1.26 11.10
CA PRO A 78 -0.46 2.26 10.85
C PRO A 78 -0.08 2.35 9.37
N ARG A 79 -0.50 1.39 8.53
CA ARG A 79 -0.36 1.50 7.07
C ARG A 79 -1.05 2.75 6.55
N LEU A 80 -2.27 3.06 7.00
CA LEU A 80 -3.03 4.18 6.45
C LEU A 80 -2.40 5.55 6.78
N LEU A 81 -1.93 5.75 8.01
CA LEU A 81 -1.37 7.06 8.42
C LEU A 81 0.00 7.35 7.79
N LEU A 82 0.85 6.33 7.62
CA LEU A 82 2.13 6.46 6.90
C LEU A 82 1.95 6.52 5.37
N LEU A 83 0.91 5.88 4.83
CA LEU A 83 0.54 5.99 3.41
C LEU A 83 0.07 7.41 3.05
N LEU A 84 -0.64 8.09 3.96
CA LEU A 84 -1.24 9.40 3.67
C LEU A 84 -0.25 10.57 3.79
N LEU A 85 0.79 10.48 4.63
CA LEU A 85 1.69 11.63 4.86
C LEU A 85 2.40 12.15 3.58
N PRO A 86 3.04 11.33 2.74
CA PRO A 86 3.65 11.82 1.50
C PRO A 86 2.60 12.26 0.47
N VAL A 87 1.39 11.67 0.50
CA VAL A 87 0.27 12.06 -0.36
C VAL A 87 -0.27 13.44 0.02
N VAL A 88 -0.43 13.73 1.30
CA VAL A 88 -0.90 15.03 1.80
C VAL A 88 0.13 16.13 1.49
N ILE A 89 1.42 15.87 1.68
CA ILE A 89 2.48 16.85 1.37
C ILE A 89 2.53 17.16 -0.13
N THR A 90 2.44 16.13 -0.99
CA THR A 90 2.39 16.34 -2.45
C THR A 90 1.11 17.06 -2.89
N MET A 91 -0.05 16.76 -2.29
CA MET A 91 -1.29 17.51 -2.53
C MET A 91 -1.17 18.98 -2.14
N VAL A 92 -0.62 19.30 -0.97
CA VAL A 92 -0.48 20.69 -0.49
C VAL A 92 0.44 21.50 -1.42
N ILE A 93 1.49 20.87 -1.96
CA ILE A 93 2.39 21.53 -2.92
C ILE A 93 1.69 21.71 -4.28
N ALA A 94 0.99 20.69 -4.80
CA ALA A 94 0.25 20.81 -6.05
C ALA A 94 -0.87 21.87 -5.98
N ILE A 95 -1.58 21.96 -4.85
CA ILE A 95 -2.60 22.98 -4.59
C ILE A 95 -1.98 24.37 -4.54
N SER A 96 -0.86 24.55 -3.84
CA SER A 96 -0.23 25.88 -3.73
C SER A 96 0.31 26.39 -5.07
N ILE A 97 0.82 25.50 -5.94
CA ILE A 97 1.19 25.85 -7.33
C ILE A 97 -0.05 26.17 -8.19
N GLY A 98 -1.14 25.40 -8.08
CA GLY A 98 -2.39 25.67 -8.80
C GLY A 98 -3.03 27.02 -8.43
N VAL A 99 -3.00 27.38 -7.14
CA VAL A 99 -3.48 28.69 -6.66
C VAL A 99 -2.58 29.84 -7.13
N ALA A 100 -1.27 29.62 -7.24
CA ALA A 100 -0.36 30.63 -7.79
C ALA A 100 -0.60 30.88 -9.29
N LEU A 101 -0.88 29.82 -10.07
CA LEU A 101 -1.14 29.91 -11.51
C LEU A 101 -2.52 30.48 -11.87
N THR A 102 -3.53 30.27 -11.01
CA THR A 102 -4.85 30.91 -11.20
C THR A 102 -4.85 32.40 -10.88
N ARG A 103 -3.91 32.86 -10.03
CA ARG A 103 -3.74 34.30 -9.73
C ARG A 103 -2.93 35.07 -10.77
N SER A 104 -2.14 34.41 -11.61
CA SER A 104 -1.28 35.08 -12.60
C SER A 104 -1.99 35.48 -13.89
N GLY A 105 -3.32 35.37 -13.97
CA GLY A 105 -4.16 36.15 -14.89
C GLY A 105 -3.64 36.20 -16.34
N GLN A 106 -3.25 35.06 -16.90
CA GLN A 106 -2.90 35.00 -18.32
C GLN A 106 -4.17 35.30 -19.13
N LEU A 107 -4.18 36.48 -19.75
CA LEU A 107 -5.20 36.97 -20.68
C LEU A 107 -5.55 35.88 -21.69
N ASP A 108 -6.77 35.35 -21.57
CA ASP A 108 -7.37 34.39 -22.49
C ASP A 108 -7.75 35.13 -23.77
N ILE A 109 -6.76 35.40 -24.65
CA ILE A 109 -7.02 35.92 -26.00
C ILE A 109 -7.58 34.75 -26.81
N PRO A 110 -8.85 34.80 -27.27
CA PRO A 110 -9.44 33.72 -28.04
C PRO A 110 -8.61 33.45 -29.30
N GLY A 111 -8.02 32.26 -29.41
CA GLY A 111 -7.29 31.80 -30.60
C GLY A 111 -5.76 31.74 -30.49
N LEU A 112 -5.14 32.27 -29.43
CA LEU A 112 -3.68 32.14 -29.20
C LEU A 112 -3.39 31.33 -27.93
N ARG A 113 -3.52 30.00 -28.00
CA ARG A 113 -3.07 29.13 -26.91
C ARG A 113 -1.55 29.01 -26.96
N THR A 114 -0.86 29.76 -26.10
CA THR A 114 0.59 29.65 -25.94
C THR A 114 0.95 28.44 -25.08
N GLY A 115 1.79 27.54 -25.56
CA GLY A 115 2.27 26.39 -24.79
C GLY A 115 2.83 25.27 -25.64
N VAL A 116 3.25 24.19 -24.99
CA VAL A 116 3.68 22.96 -25.64
C VAL A 116 2.48 22.29 -26.32
N ALA A 117 2.68 21.87 -27.57
CA ALA A 117 1.68 21.12 -28.32
C ALA A 117 1.39 19.76 -27.64
N PRO A 118 0.11 19.34 -27.52
CA PRO A 118 -0.27 18.10 -26.83
C PRO A 118 0.49 16.88 -27.32
N GLU A 119 0.80 16.82 -28.62
CA GLU A 119 1.49 15.70 -29.27
C GLU A 119 2.87 15.45 -28.67
N LYS A 120 3.59 16.52 -28.27
CA LYS A 120 4.89 16.38 -27.60
C LYS A 120 4.76 15.72 -26.23
N LEU A 121 3.70 16.04 -25.49
CA LEU A 121 3.41 15.40 -24.20
C LEU A 121 2.96 13.94 -24.40
N LEU A 122 2.09 13.71 -25.37
CA LEU A 122 1.59 12.37 -25.71
C LEU A 122 2.71 11.44 -26.19
N ALA A 123 3.78 11.97 -26.79
CA ALA A 123 4.96 11.20 -27.19
C ALA A 123 5.85 10.74 -26.03
N LEU A 124 5.71 11.32 -24.83
CA LEU A 124 6.55 10.97 -23.69
C LEU A 124 6.27 9.54 -23.20
N THR A 125 7.37 8.82 -22.90
CA THR A 125 7.37 7.44 -22.42
C THR A 125 7.46 7.32 -20.90
N MET A 126 7.83 8.42 -20.22
CA MET A 126 8.16 8.50 -18.80
C MET A 126 9.46 7.78 -18.40
N ARG A 127 10.28 7.43 -19.39
CA ARG A 127 11.65 6.95 -19.19
C ARG A 127 12.69 8.06 -19.33
N GLU A 128 12.27 9.21 -19.83
CA GLU A 128 13.12 10.38 -19.99
C GLU A 128 13.61 10.89 -18.62
N THR A 129 14.89 11.22 -18.54
CA THR A 129 15.46 11.93 -17.39
C THR A 129 14.89 13.35 -17.31
N PRO A 130 14.93 14.01 -16.14
CA PRO A 130 14.49 15.40 -16.01
C PRO A 130 15.16 16.38 -16.97
N THR A 131 16.44 16.18 -17.28
CA THR A 131 17.16 16.99 -18.28
C THR A 131 16.64 16.76 -19.69
N GLU A 132 16.32 15.51 -20.05
CA GLU A 132 15.72 15.20 -21.35
C GLU A 132 14.30 15.75 -21.47
N LEU A 133 13.49 15.64 -20.41
CA LEU A 133 12.15 16.23 -20.37
C LEU A 133 12.20 17.75 -20.55
N ALA A 134 13.07 18.43 -19.79
CA ALA A 134 13.29 19.87 -19.91
C ALA A 134 13.63 20.27 -21.36
N ARG A 135 14.53 19.52 -22.01
CA ARG A 135 14.91 19.75 -23.41
C ARG A 135 13.76 19.48 -24.40
N LEU A 136 13.05 18.36 -24.25
CA LEU A 136 11.97 17.97 -25.17
C LEU A 136 10.78 18.94 -25.10
N LEU A 137 10.51 19.48 -23.92
CA LEU A 137 9.38 20.36 -23.63
C LEU A 137 9.76 21.84 -23.64
N ASP A 138 11.03 22.17 -23.92
CA ASP A 138 11.58 23.53 -23.90
C ASP A 138 11.24 24.30 -22.61
N ALA A 139 11.45 23.63 -21.48
CA ALA A 139 11.11 24.14 -20.15
C ALA A 139 12.28 23.96 -19.18
N LYS A 140 12.31 24.74 -18.10
CA LYS A 140 13.37 24.66 -17.08
C LYS A 140 12.79 24.21 -15.74
N PRO A 141 13.42 23.23 -15.06
CA PRO A 141 13.01 22.89 -13.71
C PRO A 141 13.25 24.07 -12.74
N ASP A 142 12.39 24.19 -11.75
CA ASP A 142 12.56 25.14 -10.66
C ASP A 142 13.56 24.65 -9.59
N ALA A 143 13.81 25.48 -8.58
CA ALA A 143 14.73 25.16 -7.48
C ALA A 143 14.27 23.98 -6.60
N HIS A 144 13.00 23.59 -6.70
CA HIS A 144 12.39 22.53 -5.92
C HIS A 144 12.32 21.19 -6.67
N GLY A 145 12.74 21.15 -7.93
CA GLY A 145 12.71 19.95 -8.76
C GLY A 145 11.36 19.72 -9.44
N PHE A 146 10.65 20.80 -9.77
CA PHE A 146 9.44 20.74 -10.59
C PHE A 146 9.67 21.36 -11.97
N LEU A 147 9.13 20.72 -13.00
CA LEU A 147 9.06 21.23 -14.37
C LEU A 147 7.61 21.54 -14.71
N LEU A 148 7.24 22.82 -14.70
CA LEU A 148 5.93 23.30 -15.12
C LEU A 148 5.92 23.55 -16.63
N VAL A 149 4.95 22.96 -17.32
CA VAL A 149 4.82 23.03 -18.78
C VAL A 149 3.41 23.49 -19.15
N PRO A 150 3.23 24.74 -19.61
CA PRO A 150 1.96 25.20 -20.18
C PRO A 150 1.61 24.38 -21.43
N VAL A 151 0.33 24.03 -21.59
CA VAL A 151 -0.13 23.20 -22.71
C VAL A 151 -1.08 23.97 -23.61
N ALA A 152 -0.85 23.89 -24.92
CA ALA A 152 -1.77 24.40 -25.93
C ALA A 152 -2.93 23.41 -26.18
N HIS A 153 -3.74 23.13 -25.14
CA HIS A 153 -4.86 22.19 -25.20
C HIS A 153 -6.16 22.79 -24.64
N ASP A 154 -7.30 22.31 -25.14
CA ASP A 154 -8.64 22.76 -24.74
C ASP A 154 -8.99 22.41 -23.29
N ALA A 155 -8.69 21.18 -22.88
CA ALA A 155 -9.04 20.65 -21.57
C ALA A 155 -7.90 20.72 -20.55
N VAL A 156 -6.64 20.90 -20.98
CA VAL A 156 -5.46 20.87 -20.11
C VAL A 156 -4.76 22.23 -20.17
N ALA A 157 -4.58 22.86 -19.01
CA ALA A 157 -3.90 24.15 -18.89
C ALA A 157 -2.39 23.98 -18.83
N SER A 158 -1.92 23.08 -17.96
CA SER A 158 -0.51 22.82 -17.74
C SER A 158 -0.28 21.39 -17.26
N VAL A 159 0.95 20.91 -17.39
CA VAL A 159 1.43 19.68 -16.75
C VAL A 159 2.65 20.03 -15.90
N THR A 160 2.67 19.54 -14.67
CA THR A 160 3.80 19.67 -13.75
C THR A 160 4.42 18.29 -13.56
N PHE A 161 5.72 18.16 -13.85
CA PHE A 161 6.50 16.96 -13.51
C PHE A 161 7.32 17.26 -12.27
N GLY A 162 7.33 16.38 -11.28
CA GLY A 162 8.09 16.58 -10.04
C GLY A 162 8.93 15.38 -9.67
N TRP A 163 10.11 15.63 -9.10
CA TRP A 163 11.04 14.62 -8.59
C TRP A 163 11.66 15.06 -7.27
N LYS A 164 12.16 14.11 -6.49
CA LYS A 164 12.83 14.42 -5.24
C LYS A 164 14.26 14.90 -5.50
N LYS A 165 14.73 15.86 -4.69
CA LYS A 165 16.14 16.28 -4.70
C LYS A 165 17.11 15.12 -4.42
N ALA A 166 16.68 14.13 -3.62
CA ALA A 166 17.47 12.94 -3.32
C ALA A 166 17.53 11.92 -4.48
N SER A 167 16.64 12.04 -5.48
CA SER A 167 16.57 11.18 -6.66
C SER A 167 16.28 12.04 -7.89
N PRO A 168 17.21 12.94 -8.26
CA PRO A 168 16.98 14.00 -9.23
C PRO A 168 16.94 13.51 -10.68
N ASP A 169 17.17 12.23 -10.91
CA ASP A 169 17.17 11.56 -12.20
C ASP A 169 15.79 11.01 -12.61
N ARG A 170 14.76 11.15 -11.75
CA ARG A 170 13.52 10.37 -11.87
C ARG A 170 12.26 11.13 -11.51
N VAL A 171 11.32 11.25 -12.46
CA VAL A 171 9.96 11.76 -12.19
C VAL A 171 9.22 10.87 -11.18
N GLU A 172 8.70 11.43 -10.11
CA GLU A 172 7.86 10.70 -9.14
C GLU A 172 6.40 11.14 -9.20
N THR A 173 6.17 12.40 -9.60
CA THR A 173 4.84 13.01 -9.60
C THR A 173 4.55 13.67 -10.94
N ILE A 174 3.31 13.53 -11.40
CA ILE A 174 2.81 14.23 -12.58
C ILE A 174 1.45 14.82 -12.22
N SER A 175 1.29 16.12 -12.35
CA SER A 175 0.03 16.81 -12.09
C SER A 175 -0.45 17.47 -13.38
N LEU A 176 -1.60 17.04 -13.90
CA LEU A 176 -2.27 17.67 -15.04
C LEU A 176 -3.30 18.64 -14.49
N HIS A 177 -3.10 19.93 -14.76
CA HIS A 177 -4.03 20.99 -14.37
C HIS A 177 -5.07 21.13 -15.48
N MET A 178 -6.31 20.78 -15.17
CA MET A 178 -7.43 20.77 -16.11
C MET A 178 -8.08 22.15 -16.18
N ARG A 179 -8.56 22.53 -17.36
CA ARG A 179 -9.45 23.67 -17.56
C ARG A 179 -10.88 23.20 -17.38
N LYS A 180 -11.74 24.02 -16.77
CA LYS A 180 -13.19 23.75 -16.63
C LYS A 180 -13.46 22.32 -16.14
N PRO A 181 -12.86 21.89 -15.01
CA PRO A 181 -12.93 20.50 -14.55
C PRO A 181 -14.38 20.00 -14.36
N GLU A 182 -15.33 20.90 -14.08
CA GLU A 182 -16.76 20.60 -13.98
C GLU A 182 -17.35 19.99 -15.27
N GLN A 183 -16.78 20.31 -16.44
CA GLN A 183 -17.21 19.76 -17.74
C GLN A 183 -16.69 18.33 -17.97
N HIS A 184 -15.66 17.93 -17.21
CA HIS A 184 -14.96 16.66 -17.41
C HIS A 184 -15.15 15.67 -16.24
N ASP A 185 -15.59 16.14 -15.07
CA ASP A 185 -15.63 15.37 -13.83
C ASP A 185 -16.38 14.03 -13.96
N ALA A 186 -17.63 14.06 -14.43
CA ALA A 186 -18.45 12.86 -14.57
C ALA A 186 -17.82 11.84 -15.54
N ALA A 187 -17.25 12.31 -16.65
CA ALA A 187 -16.60 11.45 -17.64
C ALA A 187 -15.31 10.84 -17.10
N ILE A 188 -14.47 11.62 -16.41
CA ILE A 188 -13.23 11.15 -15.80
C ILE A 188 -13.52 10.12 -14.70
N ARG A 189 -14.46 10.39 -13.79
CA ARG A 189 -14.83 9.44 -12.73
C ARG A 189 -15.38 8.13 -13.29
N LYS A 190 -16.22 8.20 -14.33
CA LYS A 190 -16.73 7.03 -15.03
C LYS A 190 -15.59 6.19 -15.62
N GLN A 191 -14.69 6.82 -16.37
CA GLN A 191 -13.56 6.11 -16.98
C GLN A 191 -12.58 5.55 -15.94
N LEU A 192 -12.29 6.27 -14.85
CA LEU A 192 -11.48 5.76 -13.75
C LEU A 192 -12.11 4.52 -13.10
N THR A 193 -13.44 4.52 -12.94
CA THR A 193 -14.19 3.36 -12.44
C THR A 193 -14.13 2.19 -13.42
N GLU A 194 -14.23 2.44 -14.73
CA GLU A 194 -14.12 1.40 -15.76
C GLU A 194 -12.70 0.80 -15.83
N ILE A 195 -11.66 1.64 -15.72
CA ILE A 195 -10.25 1.24 -15.83
C ILE A 195 -9.78 0.47 -14.58
N PHE A 196 -10.09 0.98 -13.39
CA PHE A 196 -9.56 0.46 -12.12
C PHE A 196 -10.57 -0.38 -11.33
N GLY A 197 -11.83 -0.41 -11.75
CA GLY A 197 -12.89 -1.15 -11.07
C GLY A 197 -13.00 -0.77 -9.60
N ARG A 198 -13.11 -1.79 -8.74
CA ARG A 198 -13.25 -1.65 -7.28
C ARG A 198 -12.03 -1.02 -6.58
N ARG A 199 -10.92 -0.83 -7.28
CA ARG A 199 -9.71 -0.20 -6.73
C ARG A 199 -9.72 1.31 -6.86
N TYR A 200 -10.59 1.85 -7.70
CA TYR A 200 -10.89 3.27 -7.69
C TYR A 200 -12.02 3.52 -6.70
N GLU A 201 -11.68 4.22 -5.63
CA GLU A 201 -12.67 4.75 -4.69
C GLU A 201 -12.48 6.26 -4.70
N PRO A 202 -13.41 7.01 -5.31
CA PRO A 202 -13.26 8.45 -5.47
C PRO A 202 -12.83 9.13 -4.16
N PRO A 203 -11.85 10.04 -4.21
CA PRO A 203 -11.26 10.62 -5.42
C PRO A 203 -10.08 9.85 -6.03
N MET A 204 -9.73 8.65 -5.53
CA MET A 204 -8.41 8.08 -5.83
C MET A 204 -8.35 6.56 -6.05
N PHE A 205 -7.32 6.18 -6.80
CA PHE A 205 -6.82 4.82 -6.94
C PHE A 205 -5.50 4.67 -6.16
N LEU A 206 -5.27 3.51 -5.54
CA LEU A 206 -4.05 3.19 -4.80
C LEU A 206 -3.68 1.70 -4.93
N TRP A 207 -2.42 1.43 -5.28
CA TRP A 207 -1.81 0.09 -5.25
C TRP A 207 -0.31 0.21 -4.99
N GLU A 208 0.22 -0.54 -4.02
CA GLU A 208 1.67 -0.59 -3.72
C GLU A 208 2.35 0.80 -3.66
N TYR A 209 1.75 1.74 -2.90
CA TYR A 209 2.21 3.13 -2.75
C TYR A 209 2.10 4.02 -4.01
N THR A 210 1.72 3.43 -5.14
CA THR A 210 1.42 4.13 -6.39
C THR A 210 -0.04 4.55 -6.41
N SER A 211 -0.31 5.79 -6.83
CA SER A 211 -1.67 6.36 -6.79
C SER A 211 -1.97 7.30 -7.94
N MET A 212 -3.26 7.41 -8.23
CA MET A 212 -3.83 8.42 -9.12
C MET A 212 -5.01 9.08 -8.42
N HIS A 213 -5.07 10.40 -8.46
CA HIS A 213 -6.09 11.21 -7.79
C HIS A 213 -6.76 12.12 -8.81
N TRP A 214 -8.09 12.12 -8.81
CA TRP A 214 -8.87 13.11 -9.54
C TRP A 214 -9.56 14.03 -8.56
N LEU A 215 -9.15 15.30 -8.56
CA LEU A 215 -9.59 16.32 -7.61
C LEU A 215 -10.17 17.50 -8.41
N PRO A 216 -11.46 17.45 -8.78
CA PRO A 216 -12.06 18.48 -9.63
C PRO A 216 -12.04 19.87 -8.97
N GLU A 217 -12.15 19.97 -7.65
CA GLU A 217 -12.12 21.23 -6.91
C GLU A 217 -10.74 21.91 -6.97
N ALA A 218 -9.67 21.09 -7.04
CA ALA A 218 -8.30 21.55 -7.25
C ALA A 218 -7.91 21.55 -8.74
N GLN A 219 -8.85 21.23 -9.63
CA GLN A 219 -8.68 21.13 -11.08
C GLN A 219 -7.50 20.24 -11.49
N VAL A 220 -7.23 19.16 -10.75
CA VAL A 220 -5.99 18.39 -10.94
C VAL A 220 -6.25 16.88 -11.06
N LEU A 221 -5.65 16.29 -12.09
CA LEU A 221 -5.41 14.86 -12.19
C LEU A 221 -3.95 14.59 -11.80
N ASN A 222 -3.73 13.94 -10.66
CA ASN A 222 -2.41 13.74 -10.10
C ASN A 222 -1.99 12.27 -10.13
N ILE A 223 -0.76 12.00 -10.54
CA ILE A 223 -0.08 10.70 -10.54
C ILE A 223 1.05 10.78 -9.52
N ASN A 224 1.19 9.74 -8.70
CA ASN A 224 2.33 9.57 -7.80
C ASN A 224 2.84 8.13 -7.86
N VAL A 225 4.10 7.97 -8.26
CA VAL A 225 4.84 6.70 -8.28
C VAL A 225 6.15 6.92 -7.53
N PRO A 226 6.25 6.49 -6.27
CA PRO A 226 7.44 6.75 -5.47
C PRO A 226 8.65 6.00 -6.03
N ALA A 227 9.82 6.65 -6.00
CA ALA A 227 11.07 6.02 -6.42
C ALA A 227 11.54 4.92 -5.46
N SER A 228 11.21 5.07 -4.17
CA SER A 228 11.48 4.09 -3.13
C SER A 228 10.23 3.78 -2.32
N LEU A 229 10.11 2.52 -1.94
CA LEU A 229 9.04 2.00 -1.11
C LEU A 229 9.49 2.04 0.35
N PRO A 230 8.65 2.56 1.27
CA PRO A 230 8.94 2.47 2.70
C PRO A 230 9.26 1.03 3.07
N ILE A 231 10.38 0.80 3.76
CA ILE A 231 10.86 -0.50 4.26
C ILE A 231 11.50 -1.41 3.18
N TYR A 232 11.13 -1.30 1.90
CA TYR A 232 11.57 -2.25 0.87
C TYR A 232 12.67 -1.72 -0.08
N GLY A 233 13.08 -0.45 0.06
CA GLY A 233 14.12 0.14 -0.77
C GLY A 233 13.57 0.64 -2.11
N ASP A 234 14.33 0.49 -3.19
CA ASP A 234 13.93 0.99 -4.51
C ASP A 234 12.64 0.30 -5.01
N ASN A 235 11.78 1.05 -5.69
CA ASN A 235 10.58 0.50 -6.31
C ASN A 235 10.95 -0.24 -7.61
N PRO A 236 10.86 -1.58 -7.66
CA PRO A 236 11.30 -2.37 -8.81
C PRO A 236 10.37 -2.26 -10.04
N PHE A 237 9.16 -1.73 -9.87
CA PHE A 237 8.15 -1.61 -10.93
C PHE A 237 7.85 -0.16 -11.30
N ARG A 238 8.69 0.78 -10.87
CA ARG A 238 8.45 2.21 -11.03
C ARG A 238 8.19 2.59 -12.48
N GLU A 239 9.02 2.12 -13.41
CA GLU A 239 8.93 2.51 -14.82
C GLU A 239 7.62 2.03 -15.43
N GLU A 240 7.25 0.76 -15.21
CA GLU A 240 6.01 0.17 -15.68
C GLU A 240 4.79 0.86 -15.05
N GLN A 241 4.85 1.16 -13.75
CA GLN A 241 3.79 1.87 -13.02
C GLN A 241 3.59 3.29 -13.55
N LEU A 242 4.67 4.03 -13.76
CA LEU A 242 4.60 5.40 -14.27
C LEU A 242 4.12 5.43 -15.72
N ALA A 243 4.61 4.52 -16.57
CA ALA A 243 4.14 4.38 -17.95
C ALA A 243 2.65 4.00 -18.02
N ALA A 244 2.20 3.09 -17.14
CA ALA A 244 0.80 2.68 -17.07
C ALA A 244 -0.12 3.84 -16.62
N LEU A 245 0.22 4.53 -15.53
CA LEU A 245 -0.57 5.68 -15.06
C LEU A 245 -0.53 6.84 -16.03
N TRP A 246 0.59 7.08 -16.70
CA TRP A 246 0.67 8.07 -17.76
C TRP A 246 -0.23 7.73 -18.93
N SER A 247 -0.28 6.47 -19.37
CA SER A 247 -1.20 6.01 -20.41
C SER A 247 -2.66 6.24 -20.03
N VAL A 248 -3.02 6.00 -18.76
CA VAL A 248 -4.36 6.32 -18.23
C VAL A 248 -4.62 7.83 -18.27
N ALA A 249 -3.67 8.67 -17.82
CA ALA A 249 -3.84 10.13 -17.88
C ALA A 249 -3.98 10.66 -19.31
N LYS A 250 -3.31 10.05 -20.30
CA LYS A 250 -3.49 10.42 -21.71
C LYS A 250 -4.93 10.22 -22.18
N VAL A 251 -5.52 9.07 -21.83
CA VAL A 251 -6.93 8.77 -22.15
C VAL A 251 -7.87 9.76 -21.46
N LEU A 252 -7.66 10.01 -20.16
CA LEU A 252 -8.56 10.86 -19.36
C LEU A 252 -8.48 12.35 -19.72
N ALA A 253 -7.28 12.89 -19.85
CA ALA A 253 -7.06 14.34 -19.96
C ALA A 253 -7.01 14.83 -21.42
N PHE A 254 -6.52 13.99 -22.34
CA PHE A 254 -6.35 14.32 -23.76
C PHE A 254 -7.32 13.55 -24.66
N GLN A 255 -8.24 12.75 -24.09
CA GLN A 255 -9.24 11.97 -24.82
C GLN A 255 -8.62 11.05 -25.89
N GLN A 256 -7.41 10.56 -25.61
CA GLN A 256 -6.73 9.64 -26.52
C GLN A 256 -7.56 8.35 -26.64
N ARG A 257 -7.90 7.96 -27.88
CA ARG A 257 -8.75 6.79 -28.15
C ARG A 257 -8.03 5.44 -27.99
N THR A 258 -6.72 5.45 -27.81
CA THR A 258 -5.94 4.23 -27.64
C THR A 258 -6.30 3.59 -26.29
N PRO A 259 -6.85 2.36 -26.28
CA PRO A 259 -7.15 1.69 -25.03
C PRO A 259 -5.85 1.41 -24.27
N VAL A 260 -5.88 1.56 -22.95
CA VAL A 260 -4.75 1.18 -22.10
C VAL A 260 -4.67 -0.35 -22.07
N ASP A 261 -3.47 -0.90 -22.26
CA ASP A 261 -3.26 -2.34 -22.24
C ASP A 261 -3.73 -2.96 -20.91
N PRO A 262 -4.75 -3.84 -20.92
CA PRO A 262 -5.25 -4.48 -19.71
C PRO A 262 -4.20 -5.31 -18.98
N ALA A 263 -3.24 -5.90 -19.70
CA ALA A 263 -2.16 -6.66 -19.09
C ALA A 263 -1.21 -5.75 -18.31
N LEU A 264 -0.85 -4.60 -18.88
CA LEU A 264 -0.06 -3.58 -18.20
C LEU A 264 -0.78 -3.03 -16.95
N LEU A 265 -2.08 -2.73 -17.05
CA LEU A 265 -2.87 -2.29 -15.89
C LEU A 265 -2.89 -3.34 -14.78
N ARG A 266 -3.07 -4.61 -15.14
CA ARG A 266 -3.09 -5.72 -14.18
C ARG A 266 -1.74 -5.90 -13.51
N ASP A 267 -0.68 -5.95 -14.31
CA ASP A 267 0.66 -6.30 -13.84
C ASP A 267 1.32 -5.11 -13.12
N ALA A 268 1.22 -3.88 -13.64
CA ALA A 268 1.86 -2.72 -13.00
C ALA A 268 0.98 -2.07 -11.92
N LEU A 269 -0.33 -1.96 -12.16
CA LEU A 269 -1.25 -1.21 -11.30
C LEU A 269 -2.19 -2.12 -10.49
N GLY A 270 -2.01 -3.43 -10.56
CA GLY A 270 -2.76 -4.36 -9.74
C GLY A 270 -4.26 -4.29 -9.98
N THR A 271 -4.76 -4.08 -11.20
CA THR A 271 -6.22 -4.19 -11.47
C THR A 271 -6.78 -5.59 -11.19
N GLY A 272 -5.89 -6.59 -11.07
CA GLY A 272 -6.15 -7.84 -10.37
C GLY A 272 -6.11 -9.07 -11.27
N TYR A 273 -5.58 -10.16 -10.72
CA TYR A 273 -5.60 -11.47 -11.36
C TYR A 273 -6.86 -12.24 -10.93
N PRO A 274 -7.36 -13.17 -11.76
CA PRO A 274 -8.35 -14.13 -11.31
C PRO A 274 -7.82 -14.93 -10.11
N LEU A 275 -8.66 -15.15 -9.08
CA LEU A 275 -8.27 -15.96 -7.92
C LEU A 275 -7.90 -17.40 -8.33
N ALA A 276 -8.52 -17.93 -9.38
CA ALA A 276 -8.17 -19.22 -9.96
C ALA A 276 -6.69 -19.35 -10.39
N THR A 277 -6.01 -18.24 -10.73
CA THR A 277 -4.57 -18.25 -11.04
C THR A 277 -3.72 -18.58 -9.81
N LEU A 278 -4.13 -18.17 -8.60
CA LEU A 278 -3.43 -18.56 -7.37
C LEU A 278 -3.52 -20.07 -7.12
N ALA A 279 -4.62 -20.71 -7.54
CA ALA A 279 -4.75 -22.15 -7.40
C ALA A 279 -3.70 -22.91 -8.21
N THR A 280 -3.12 -22.34 -9.26
CA THR A 280 -2.09 -23.04 -10.07
C THR A 280 -0.70 -23.01 -9.45
N LEU A 281 -0.51 -22.29 -8.34
CA LEU A 281 0.75 -22.27 -7.61
C LEU A 281 1.01 -23.65 -6.98
N ASP A 282 2.22 -24.18 -7.15
CA ASP A 282 2.63 -25.40 -6.46
C ASP A 282 3.06 -25.09 -5.03
N PRO A 283 2.34 -25.57 -4.00
CA PRO A 283 2.68 -25.30 -2.61
C PRO A 283 4.00 -25.92 -2.16
N GLN A 284 4.55 -26.87 -2.93
CA GLN A 284 5.86 -27.47 -2.65
C GLN A 284 7.04 -26.66 -3.22
N THR A 285 6.75 -25.58 -3.96
CA THR A 285 7.78 -24.64 -4.43
C THR A 285 8.58 -24.13 -3.23
N SER A 286 9.90 -24.28 -3.26
CA SER A 286 10.75 -23.79 -2.18
C SER A 286 10.84 -22.26 -2.19
N VAL A 287 11.20 -21.66 -1.06
CA VAL A 287 11.42 -20.22 -0.93
C VAL A 287 12.50 -19.73 -1.91
N ASP A 288 13.51 -20.55 -2.21
CA ASP A 288 14.57 -20.23 -3.17
C ASP A 288 14.04 -20.08 -4.61
N GLN A 289 12.94 -20.78 -4.93
CA GLN A 289 12.28 -20.75 -6.24
C GLN A 289 11.04 -19.83 -6.25
N SER A 290 10.61 -19.33 -5.09
CA SER A 290 9.36 -18.58 -4.92
C SER A 290 9.29 -17.34 -5.80
N ALA A 291 10.38 -16.57 -5.92
CA ALA A 291 10.42 -15.37 -6.76
C ALA A 291 10.18 -15.69 -8.24
N THR A 292 10.80 -16.76 -8.74
CA THR A 292 10.63 -17.22 -10.12
C THR A 292 9.20 -17.71 -10.36
N ALA A 293 8.66 -18.53 -9.45
CA ALA A 293 7.30 -19.05 -9.55
C ALA A 293 6.25 -17.94 -9.50
N MET A 294 6.41 -16.99 -8.56
CA MET A 294 5.52 -15.84 -8.43
C MET A 294 5.59 -14.94 -9.64
N LYS A 295 6.77 -14.63 -10.17
CA LYS A 295 6.91 -13.79 -11.38
C LYS A 295 6.34 -14.46 -12.64
N ALA A 296 6.40 -15.79 -12.73
CA ALA A 296 5.83 -16.53 -13.85
C ALA A 296 4.29 -16.43 -13.91
N LEU A 297 3.64 -16.42 -12.74
CA LEU A 297 2.18 -16.32 -12.63
C LEU A 297 1.69 -14.87 -12.51
N PHE A 298 2.44 -14.03 -11.81
CA PHE A 298 2.08 -12.69 -11.38
C PHE A 298 3.25 -11.73 -11.61
N LYS A 299 3.38 -11.25 -12.85
CA LYS A 299 4.51 -10.41 -13.30
C LYS A 299 4.70 -9.15 -12.45
N GLY A 300 3.62 -8.63 -11.87
CA GLY A 300 3.57 -7.44 -11.02
C GLY A 300 4.02 -7.62 -9.57
N THR A 301 4.52 -8.80 -9.20
CA THR A 301 4.81 -9.13 -7.81
C THR A 301 6.30 -9.13 -7.53
N TYR A 302 6.66 -8.75 -6.31
CA TYR A 302 8.04 -8.73 -5.84
C TYR A 302 8.11 -9.26 -4.40
N PRO A 303 9.25 -9.85 -4.00
CA PRO A 303 9.44 -10.35 -2.65
C PRO A 303 9.43 -9.20 -1.63
N LYS A 304 8.66 -9.37 -0.55
CA LYS A 304 8.68 -8.49 0.62
C LYS A 304 9.26 -9.26 1.80
N LEU A 305 10.51 -8.97 2.11
CA LEU A 305 11.21 -9.58 3.23
C LEU A 305 10.85 -8.86 4.54
N HIS A 306 10.27 -9.59 5.49
CA HIS A 306 10.13 -9.09 6.85
C HIS A 306 10.49 -10.19 7.86
N ILE A 307 9.54 -11.07 8.18
CA ILE A 307 9.75 -12.28 8.96
C ILE A 307 9.74 -13.48 8.02
N ASP A 308 8.62 -13.64 7.31
CA ASP A 308 8.44 -14.56 6.20
C ASP A 308 8.78 -13.87 4.86
N MET A 309 8.82 -14.66 3.77
CA MET A 309 8.90 -14.13 2.41
C MET A 309 7.50 -13.97 1.83
N ASP A 310 7.01 -12.73 1.79
CA ASP A 310 5.64 -12.42 1.38
C ASP A 310 5.57 -11.83 -0.03
N TYR A 311 4.51 -12.18 -0.76
CA TYR A 311 4.13 -11.58 -2.02
C TYR A 311 2.69 -11.07 -1.93
N ALA A 312 2.46 -9.83 -2.35
CA ALA A 312 1.13 -9.26 -2.48
C ALA A 312 0.64 -9.42 -3.92
N VAL A 313 -0.53 -10.04 -4.09
CA VAL A 313 -1.16 -10.28 -5.38
C VAL A 313 -2.50 -9.55 -5.42
N ALA A 314 -2.67 -8.63 -6.36
CA ALA A 314 -3.97 -8.03 -6.58
C ALA A 314 -4.95 -9.06 -7.15
N LEU A 315 -6.18 -9.11 -6.63
CA LEU A 315 -7.25 -9.98 -7.10
C LEU A 315 -8.36 -9.19 -7.78
N ALA A 316 -8.80 -9.67 -8.93
CA ALA A 316 -9.99 -9.22 -9.64
C ALA A 316 -11.16 -10.14 -9.24
N HIS A 317 -11.67 -9.95 -8.02
CA HIS A 317 -12.70 -10.81 -7.45
C HIS A 317 -13.75 -10.01 -6.66
N PRO A 318 -15.04 -10.40 -6.65
CA PRO A 318 -16.08 -9.65 -5.94
C PRO A 318 -15.84 -9.58 -4.42
N LEU A 319 -15.43 -10.68 -3.81
CA LEU A 319 -15.21 -10.73 -2.35
C LEU A 319 -13.77 -10.44 -1.93
N TYR A 320 -12.79 -10.56 -2.82
CA TYR A 320 -11.37 -10.51 -2.43
C TYR A 320 -10.63 -9.44 -3.23
N GLY A 321 -9.90 -8.58 -2.55
CA GLY A 321 -9.10 -7.53 -3.17
C GLY A 321 -7.66 -7.94 -3.41
N GLU A 322 -7.09 -8.69 -2.48
CA GLU A 322 -5.66 -9.00 -2.46
C GLU A 322 -5.45 -10.38 -1.83
N ALA A 323 -4.39 -11.06 -2.27
CA ALA A 323 -3.84 -12.21 -1.59
C ALA A 323 -2.43 -11.90 -1.11
N ILE A 324 -2.12 -12.28 0.14
CA ILE A 324 -0.74 -12.38 0.63
C ILE A 324 -0.32 -13.84 0.59
N VAL A 325 0.65 -14.14 -0.25
CA VAL A 325 1.23 -15.47 -0.42
C VAL A 325 2.57 -15.51 0.31
N SER A 326 2.72 -16.42 1.26
CA SER A 326 3.82 -16.37 2.24
C SER A 326 4.58 -17.69 2.32
N TRP A 327 5.89 -17.64 2.15
CA TRP A 327 6.81 -18.75 2.33
C TRP A 327 7.53 -18.66 3.68
N ASP A 328 7.80 -19.82 4.26
CA ASP A 328 8.69 -19.91 5.42
C ASP A 328 10.11 -19.46 5.01
N ASN A 329 10.62 -18.40 5.63
CA ASN A 329 11.90 -17.79 5.30
C ASN A 329 13.08 -18.55 5.93
N LYS A 330 13.22 -19.81 5.54
CA LYS A 330 14.33 -20.69 5.90
C LYS A 330 14.73 -21.53 4.69
N ARG A 331 15.95 -22.06 4.71
CA ARG A 331 16.45 -22.92 3.62
C ARG A 331 15.47 -24.07 3.36
N SER A 332 15.09 -24.25 2.08
CA SER A 332 14.09 -25.23 1.66
C SER A 332 12.71 -25.07 2.31
N GLY A 333 12.42 -23.90 2.88
CA GLY A 333 11.08 -23.54 3.35
C GLY A 333 10.10 -23.56 2.19
N VAL A 334 8.88 -24.02 2.44
CA VAL A 334 7.81 -24.13 1.43
C VAL A 334 6.73 -23.11 1.67
N LEU A 335 5.70 -23.10 0.82
CA LEU A 335 4.56 -22.21 0.98
C LEU A 335 3.88 -22.49 2.33
N LYS A 336 3.80 -21.45 3.17
CA LYS A 336 3.29 -21.53 4.54
C LYS A 336 1.80 -21.25 4.56
N HIS A 337 1.38 -20.15 3.95
CA HIS A 337 -0.03 -19.77 3.89
C HIS A 337 -0.37 -18.85 2.72
N VAL A 338 -1.66 -18.81 2.36
CA VAL A 338 -2.28 -17.80 1.51
C VAL A 338 -3.35 -17.08 2.33
N ARG A 339 -3.26 -15.75 2.43
CA ARG A 339 -4.25 -14.89 3.08
C ARG A 339 -5.03 -14.13 2.03
N LEU A 340 -6.34 -14.33 1.94
CA LEU A 340 -7.25 -13.56 1.09
C LEU A 340 -7.87 -12.44 1.93
N THR A 341 -7.77 -11.20 1.46
CA THR A 341 -8.29 -10.02 2.14
C THR A 341 -9.46 -9.41 1.35
N PRO A 342 -10.36 -8.66 2.01
CA PRO A 342 -11.46 -7.97 1.32
C PRO A 342 -10.94 -6.94 0.29
N PRO A 343 -11.83 -6.39 -0.57
CA PRO A 343 -11.48 -5.34 -1.51
C PRO A 343 -10.77 -4.16 -0.82
N PRO A 344 -9.93 -3.39 -1.55
CA PRO A 344 -9.15 -2.30 -0.96
C PRO A 344 -9.98 -1.38 -0.08
N ARG A 345 -9.36 -0.92 1.03
CA ARG A 345 -9.92 -0.01 2.05
C ARG A 345 -11.11 -0.54 2.85
N LYS A 346 -11.61 -1.74 2.56
CA LYS A 346 -12.44 -2.48 3.50
C LYS A 346 -11.53 -3.12 4.54
N GLN A 347 -11.80 -2.86 5.81
CA GLN A 347 -11.08 -3.50 6.92
C GLN A 347 -11.61 -4.91 7.22
N LYS A 348 -12.85 -5.19 6.79
CA LYS A 348 -13.58 -6.43 7.04
C LYS A 348 -14.39 -6.82 5.79
N PHE A 349 -14.65 -8.11 5.63
CA PHE A 349 -15.66 -8.59 4.70
C PHE A 349 -17.04 -8.07 5.12
N PRO A 350 -17.92 -7.67 4.18
CA PRO A 350 -19.26 -7.20 4.51
C PRO A 350 -20.09 -8.24 5.26
N ASP A 351 -19.94 -9.52 4.89
CA ASP A 351 -20.61 -10.63 5.55
C ASP A 351 -19.65 -11.84 5.67
N PRO A 352 -19.01 -12.02 6.83
CA PRO A 352 -18.15 -13.18 7.09
C PRO A 352 -18.91 -14.52 7.08
N SER A 353 -20.24 -14.52 7.29
CA SER A 353 -21.03 -15.76 7.37
C SER A 353 -21.07 -16.50 6.03
N VAL A 354 -21.06 -15.76 4.91
CA VAL A 354 -20.93 -16.31 3.55
C VAL A 354 -19.63 -17.11 3.40
N LEU A 355 -18.53 -16.60 3.94
CA LEU A 355 -17.22 -17.26 3.89
C LEU A 355 -17.19 -18.52 4.76
N VAL A 356 -17.82 -18.47 5.93
CA VAL A 356 -17.99 -19.62 6.82
C VAL A 356 -18.85 -20.69 6.17
N ALA A 357 -19.96 -20.32 5.54
CA ALA A 357 -20.83 -21.25 4.82
C ALA A 357 -20.09 -21.90 3.64
N CYS A 358 -19.33 -21.13 2.87
CA CYS A 358 -18.49 -21.65 1.79
C CYS A 358 -17.47 -22.67 2.30
N ALA A 359 -16.72 -22.33 3.35
CA ALA A 359 -15.75 -23.25 3.95
C ALA A 359 -16.43 -24.51 4.51
N THR A 360 -17.62 -24.36 5.10
CA THR A 360 -18.41 -25.48 5.64
C THR A 360 -18.83 -26.46 4.54
N THR A 361 -19.25 -25.96 3.38
CA THR A 361 -19.58 -26.81 2.23
C THR A 361 -18.37 -27.60 1.72
N MET A 362 -17.17 -27.02 1.77
CA MET A 362 -15.94 -27.67 1.27
C MET A 362 -15.29 -28.65 2.25
N LEU A 363 -15.38 -28.36 3.55
CA LEU A 363 -14.58 -28.99 4.60
C LEU A 363 -15.40 -29.61 5.73
N GLY A 364 -16.73 -29.43 5.74
CA GLY A 364 -17.59 -29.77 6.86
C GLY A 364 -17.56 -28.69 7.96
N PRO A 365 -18.21 -28.94 9.11
CA PRO A 365 -18.32 -27.95 10.17
C PRO A 365 -16.94 -27.54 10.73
N PRO A 366 -16.81 -26.30 11.27
CA PRO A 366 -15.55 -25.85 11.86
C PRO A 366 -15.16 -26.72 13.05
N GLN A 367 -13.88 -27.08 13.14
CA GLN A 367 -13.32 -27.83 14.27
C GLN A 367 -13.31 -26.99 15.55
N ASN A 368 -13.10 -25.69 15.41
CA ASN A 368 -13.06 -24.75 16.53
C ASN A 368 -13.70 -23.43 16.10
N VAL A 369 -14.52 -22.88 16.99
CA VAL A 369 -15.04 -21.52 16.92
C VAL A 369 -14.56 -20.82 18.18
N SER A 370 -13.56 -19.95 18.05
CA SER A 370 -13.08 -19.16 19.17
C SER A 370 -13.74 -17.79 19.13
N GLU A 371 -14.33 -17.37 20.24
CA GLU A 371 -14.75 -15.99 20.40
C GLU A 371 -13.51 -15.08 20.41
N GLY A 372 -13.56 -14.00 19.64
CA GLY A 372 -12.51 -12.98 19.71
C GLY A 372 -12.54 -12.29 21.07
N ASN A 373 -11.50 -11.52 21.36
CA ASN A 373 -11.47 -10.69 22.56
C ASN A 373 -12.60 -9.64 22.48
N ALA A 374 -13.67 -9.86 23.24
CA ALA A 374 -14.85 -9.00 23.29
C ALA A 374 -14.51 -7.54 23.65
N LEU A 375 -13.48 -7.30 24.46
CA LEU A 375 -13.03 -5.95 24.84
C LEU A 375 -12.30 -5.23 23.69
N ARG A 376 -11.82 -5.97 22.69
CA ARG A 376 -11.22 -5.41 21.47
C ARG A 376 -12.21 -5.33 20.31
N GLY A 377 -13.44 -5.81 20.50
CA GLY A 377 -14.43 -5.96 19.43
C GLY A 377 -14.03 -7.00 18.38
N ASP A 378 -13.12 -7.91 18.73
CA ASP A 378 -12.71 -9.00 17.85
C ASP A 378 -13.87 -10.01 17.78
N GLN A 379 -14.30 -10.37 16.57
CA GLN A 379 -15.36 -11.38 16.39
C GLN A 379 -14.81 -12.81 16.32
N LYS A 380 -15.75 -13.75 16.20
CA LYS A 380 -15.51 -15.19 16.10
C LYS A 380 -14.51 -15.52 14.99
N THR A 381 -13.55 -16.38 15.31
CA THR A 381 -12.66 -17.03 14.33
C THR A 381 -13.13 -18.47 14.13
N TYR A 382 -13.26 -18.88 12.88
CA TYR A 382 -13.70 -20.22 12.52
C TYR A 382 -12.52 -20.98 11.92
N ARG A 383 -12.15 -22.10 12.52
CA ARG A 383 -11.05 -22.96 12.05
C ARG A 383 -11.58 -24.27 11.51
N PHE A 384 -11.22 -24.56 10.27
CA PHE A 384 -11.54 -25.78 9.55
C PHE A 384 -10.28 -26.62 9.36
N ARG A 385 -10.41 -27.93 9.55
CA ARG A 385 -9.31 -28.87 9.31
C ARG A 385 -9.42 -29.41 7.90
N VAL A 386 -8.28 -29.50 7.22
CA VAL A 386 -8.19 -30.11 5.89
C VAL A 386 -7.67 -31.54 6.05
N ALA A 387 -8.26 -32.48 5.33
CA ALA A 387 -8.02 -33.92 5.51
C ALA A 387 -6.54 -34.29 5.25
N SER A 388 -5.94 -33.76 4.18
CA SER A 388 -4.52 -34.04 3.85
C SER A 388 -3.51 -33.33 4.75
N GLY A 389 -3.92 -32.31 5.51
CA GLY A 389 -3.01 -31.48 6.30
C GLY A 389 -3.33 -30.00 6.17
N GLY A 390 -2.81 -29.18 7.09
CA GLY A 390 -3.10 -27.75 7.16
C GLY A 390 -4.48 -27.39 7.74
N SER A 391 -4.88 -26.14 7.56
CA SER A 391 -6.17 -25.61 8.03
C SER A 391 -6.64 -24.43 7.20
N VAL A 392 -7.94 -24.11 7.32
CA VAL A 392 -8.50 -22.86 6.83
C VAL A 392 -9.04 -22.10 8.02
N ASP A 393 -8.60 -20.86 8.19
CA ASP A 393 -9.10 -19.96 9.24
C ASP A 393 -9.87 -18.82 8.59
N VAL A 394 -11.13 -18.65 8.96
CA VAL A 394 -11.98 -17.54 8.51
C VAL A 394 -12.07 -16.51 9.64
N PHE A 395 -11.62 -15.30 9.33
CA PHE A 395 -11.70 -14.11 10.17
C PHE A 395 -12.60 -13.07 9.49
N GLU A 396 -13.04 -12.05 10.22
CA GLU A 396 -13.76 -10.93 9.61
C GLU A 396 -12.93 -10.17 8.57
N ALA A 397 -11.61 -10.09 8.76
CA ALA A 397 -10.71 -9.29 7.93
C ALA A 397 -9.96 -10.09 6.88
N MET A 398 -9.97 -11.43 6.96
CA MET A 398 -9.23 -12.28 6.02
C MET A 398 -9.67 -13.75 6.09
N VAL A 399 -9.40 -14.48 5.02
CA VAL A 399 -9.42 -15.95 5.00
C VAL A 399 -7.99 -16.43 4.86
N THR A 400 -7.52 -17.28 5.77
CA THR A 400 -6.17 -17.83 5.73
C THR A 400 -6.22 -19.32 5.41
N VAL A 401 -5.65 -19.72 4.29
CA VAL A 401 -5.34 -21.11 3.98
C VAL A 401 -3.94 -21.39 4.50
N GLN A 402 -3.81 -22.14 5.59
CA GLN A 402 -2.53 -22.56 6.16
C GLN A 402 -2.14 -23.93 5.60
N LEU A 403 -1.00 -24.00 4.93
CA LEU A 403 -0.55 -25.22 4.27
C LEU A 403 0.40 -26.03 5.16
N ALA A 404 1.29 -25.35 5.87
CA ALA A 404 2.26 -25.97 6.77
C ALA A 404 2.05 -25.46 8.20
N HIS A 405 1.86 -26.40 9.14
CA HIS A 405 1.91 -26.12 10.57
C HIS A 405 3.08 -26.91 11.15
N ALA A 406 3.83 -26.32 12.09
CA ALA A 406 5.09 -26.91 12.63
C ALA A 406 4.93 -28.32 13.24
N SER A 407 3.70 -28.79 13.46
CA SER A 407 3.38 -30.04 14.14
C SER A 407 2.51 -31.01 13.31
N LYS A 408 2.24 -30.72 12.03
CA LYS A 408 1.34 -31.54 11.19
C LYS A 408 1.84 -31.68 9.77
N SER A 409 1.39 -32.75 9.09
CA SER A 409 1.62 -32.96 7.66
C SER A 409 1.17 -31.74 6.84
N PRO A 410 1.94 -31.34 5.82
CA PRO A 410 1.56 -30.25 4.94
C PRO A 410 0.33 -30.61 4.11
N MET A 411 -0.47 -29.59 3.76
CA MET A 411 -1.60 -29.74 2.85
C MET A 411 -1.14 -30.25 1.48
N SER A 412 -1.89 -31.20 0.91
CA SER A 412 -1.62 -31.67 -0.46
C SER A 412 -1.92 -30.59 -1.51
N THR A 413 -1.21 -30.62 -2.64
CA THR A 413 -1.44 -29.71 -3.77
C THR A 413 -2.88 -29.79 -4.29
N ALA A 414 -3.48 -30.98 -4.32
CA ALA A 414 -4.86 -31.17 -4.75
C ALA A 414 -5.87 -30.48 -3.82
N ASP A 415 -5.70 -30.60 -2.51
CA ASP A 415 -6.57 -29.90 -1.55
C ASP A 415 -6.37 -28.38 -1.59
N PHE A 416 -5.12 -27.91 -1.72
CA PHE A 416 -4.83 -26.49 -1.88
C PHE A 416 -5.55 -25.91 -3.12
N GLN A 417 -5.42 -26.58 -4.26
CA GLN A 417 -6.10 -26.22 -5.51
C GLN A 417 -7.63 -26.23 -5.35
N ARG A 418 -8.18 -27.28 -4.76
CA ARG A 418 -9.62 -27.43 -4.52
C ARG A 418 -10.17 -26.29 -3.67
N LEU A 419 -9.46 -25.92 -2.60
CA LEU A 419 -9.88 -24.84 -1.69
C LEU A 419 -9.90 -23.48 -2.36
N LEU A 420 -8.83 -23.10 -3.07
CA LEU A 420 -8.78 -21.80 -3.73
C LEU A 420 -9.82 -21.68 -4.86
N ARG A 421 -10.08 -22.77 -5.61
CA ARG A 421 -11.16 -22.80 -6.60
C ARG A 421 -12.55 -22.71 -5.97
N GLY A 422 -12.74 -23.35 -4.81
CA GLY A 422 -14.00 -23.26 -4.10
C GLY A 422 -14.27 -21.84 -3.56
N PHE A 423 -13.25 -21.17 -3.01
CA PHE A 423 -13.37 -19.76 -2.62
C PHE A 423 -13.64 -18.82 -3.81
N ASP A 424 -13.00 -19.05 -4.95
CA ASP A 424 -13.30 -18.33 -6.21
C ASP A 424 -14.75 -18.53 -6.66
N ALA A 425 -15.26 -19.76 -6.60
CA ALA A 425 -16.64 -20.04 -6.96
C ALA A 425 -17.65 -19.38 -6.00
N CYS A 426 -17.45 -19.53 -4.69
CA CYS A 426 -18.35 -18.98 -3.67
C CYS A 426 -18.47 -17.46 -3.75
N GLY A 427 -17.35 -16.75 -3.98
CA GLY A 427 -17.41 -15.31 -4.02
C GLY A 427 -17.93 -14.72 -5.33
N LYS A 428 -18.01 -15.51 -6.40
CA LYS A 428 -18.70 -15.14 -7.64
C LYS A 428 -20.22 -15.31 -7.56
N THR A 429 -20.72 -16.20 -6.70
CA THR A 429 -22.15 -16.42 -6.52
C THR A 429 -22.78 -15.52 -5.44
N SER A 430 -21.96 -14.98 -4.53
CA SER A 430 -22.43 -14.25 -3.35
C SER A 430 -22.32 -12.73 -3.44
N GLY A 431 -21.69 -12.19 -4.48
CA GLY A 431 -21.42 -10.75 -4.64
C GLY A 431 -21.74 -10.28 -6.04
#